data_AF-A0A9P9U922-F1
#
_entry.id   AF-A0A9P9U922-F1
#
_cell.length_a   1.000
_cell.length_b   1.000
_cell.length_c   1.000
_cell.angle_alpha   90.00
_cell.angle_beta   90.00
_cell.angle_gamma   90.00
#
_symmetry.space_group_name_H-M   'P 1'
#
loop_
_entity.id
_entity.type
_entity.pdbx_description
1 polymer ?
#
loop_
_entity_poly.entity_id
_entity_poly.type
_entity_poly.pdbx_seq_one_letter_code
_entity_poly.pdbx_strand_id
1 'polypeptide(L)'
;MIRNGTANKSMAGVPKCKALARTIKAQRTPPWPAIPTRDLPPRAITDQLIDCYLRTFESLYQVLHIPSFKHDYEALWEPAPVHPDPDQPPQRVDMAFLVQVKLVLAIGATVYDQDFSLRPSCIRWVYEALTFTSEPEFKSQLNIKSLQTDILLLLARETAGIEPPGNYHDEQLVETPVDNGSDLSPVIAQPESKFTETSVAIAMRKILPIRLAIARFLNDLGSTRRLGDMAPAYQESLDLDRDLRAAYRNLTRTLQVFSRDLSEVCWPGSWSPSLLFPSQFIDLVINRDLLALHIPFYSAALHKAAYAFSRKVVVESCFKIWHAVNPRPTSPSSSDATRQDANARRTINQYIHRLASHGADFCRNAGFQVSMLLLGELHAQIREETETSASPVDRSLLRPDLLAMVTEAKDWTMRSITAGETNVKGYLFASMVSAQIEGMMEGLEGEEALAQILVKAAGEVVDKCVPLLEMLERETRMRMASSGDIDSEQTQGREQRQGEAGAGMVSQQQYEADGSAITHESESALGIMGYWDMLMLDAQHISDFGSIAEPMNWAFIGATSFSAGGPFIW
;
A
#
# COMPACT_ATOMS: atom_id res chain seq x y z
N MET A 1 6.48 31.19 -34.75
CA MET A 1 5.04 31.50 -34.62
C MET A 1 4.14 30.44 -35.29
N ILE A 2 4.54 29.16 -35.25
CA ILE A 2 3.73 28.03 -35.72
C ILE A 2 3.41 27.15 -34.50
N ARG A 3 2.11 27.10 -34.18
CA ARG A 3 1.38 26.08 -33.38
C ARG A 3 1.58 26.00 -31.85
N ASN A 4 1.12 27.03 -31.14
CA ASN A 4 0.53 26.87 -29.79
C ASN A 4 -0.79 26.06 -29.81
N GLY A 5 -1.39 25.80 -30.99
CA GLY A 5 -2.69 25.14 -31.11
C GLY A 5 -2.68 23.60 -30.99
N THR A 6 -1.56 22.93 -31.24
CA THR A 6 -1.44 21.46 -31.10
C THR A 6 -1.13 21.05 -29.67
N ALA A 7 -0.25 21.78 -28.98
CA ALA A 7 0.04 21.57 -27.55
C ALA A 7 -1.22 21.78 -26.68
N ASN A 8 -2.02 22.80 -26.99
CA ASN A 8 -3.29 23.03 -26.29
C ASN A 8 -4.34 21.92 -26.52
N LYS A 9 -4.32 21.20 -27.66
CA LYS A 9 -5.24 20.09 -27.92
C LYS A 9 -4.80 18.79 -27.24
N SER A 10 -3.51 18.47 -27.26
CA SER A 10 -2.98 17.25 -26.62
C SER A 10 -3.09 17.30 -25.09
N MET A 11 -2.90 18.47 -24.49
CA MET A 11 -2.99 18.65 -23.04
C MET A 11 -4.42 18.82 -22.50
N ALA A 12 -5.38 19.19 -23.34
CA ALA A 12 -6.79 19.36 -22.94
C ALA A 12 -7.42 18.08 -22.37
N GLY A 13 -6.86 16.90 -22.65
CA GLY A 13 -7.36 15.65 -22.09
C GLY A 13 -6.86 15.31 -20.69
N VAL A 14 -5.81 15.97 -20.17
CA VAL A 14 -5.35 15.76 -18.78
C VAL A 14 -6.43 16.17 -17.76
N PRO A 15 -7.09 17.35 -17.89
CA PRO A 15 -8.26 17.69 -17.08
C PRO A 15 -9.39 16.65 -17.20
N LYS A 16 -9.62 16.08 -18.38
CA LYS A 16 -10.61 15.04 -18.59
C LYS A 16 -10.26 13.75 -17.84
N CYS A 17 -9.01 13.29 -17.90
CA CYS A 17 -8.52 12.18 -17.08
C CYS A 17 -8.75 12.44 -15.59
N LYS A 18 -8.46 13.66 -15.10
CA LYS A 18 -8.70 14.06 -13.70
C LYS A 18 -10.19 14.03 -13.34
N ALA A 19 -11.06 14.52 -14.23
CA ALA A 19 -12.51 14.50 -14.02
C ALA A 19 -13.07 13.06 -13.99
N LEU A 20 -12.64 12.20 -14.91
CA LEU A 20 -12.99 10.77 -14.93
C LEU A 20 -12.49 10.07 -13.65
N ALA A 21 -11.25 10.33 -13.24
CA ALA A 21 -10.69 9.79 -12.01
C ALA A 21 -11.53 10.17 -10.77
N ARG A 22 -11.93 11.44 -10.66
CA ARG A 22 -12.83 11.91 -9.59
C ARG A 22 -14.18 11.21 -9.64
N THR A 23 -14.75 11.06 -10.82
CA THR A 23 -16.04 10.39 -11.03
C THR A 23 -15.98 8.91 -10.62
N ILE A 24 -14.97 8.17 -11.08
CA ILE A 24 -14.73 6.76 -10.72
C ILE A 24 -14.55 6.63 -9.20
N LYS A 25 -13.74 7.49 -8.57
CA LYS A 25 -13.53 7.46 -7.12
C LYS A 25 -14.83 7.73 -6.37
N ALA A 26 -15.60 8.75 -6.77
CA ALA A 26 -16.89 9.06 -6.17
C ALA A 26 -17.89 7.90 -6.31
N GLN A 27 -17.92 7.22 -7.46
CA GLN A 27 -18.76 6.04 -7.67
C GLN A 27 -18.36 4.85 -6.80
N ARG A 28 -17.06 4.67 -6.52
CA ARG A 28 -16.56 3.59 -5.66
C ARG A 28 -16.85 3.83 -4.18
N THR A 29 -17.03 5.08 -3.77
CA THR A 29 -17.30 5.45 -2.39
C THR A 29 -18.78 5.25 -2.06
N PRO A 30 -19.14 4.36 -1.12
CA PRO A 30 -20.52 4.22 -0.68
C PRO A 30 -20.96 5.48 0.08
N PRO A 31 -22.27 5.80 0.11
CA PRO A 31 -22.79 6.88 0.95
C PRO A 31 -22.47 6.62 2.42
N TRP A 32 -22.08 7.65 3.15
CA TRP A 32 -21.84 7.59 4.58
C TRP A 32 -23.06 8.09 5.36
N PRO A 33 -23.50 7.43 6.45
CA PRO A 33 -22.92 6.23 7.05
C PRO A 33 -23.27 4.93 6.29
N ALA A 34 -22.32 4.01 6.19
CA ALA A 34 -22.54 2.69 5.61
C ALA A 34 -22.80 1.69 6.74
N ILE A 35 -24.05 1.30 6.95
CA ILE A 35 -24.42 0.45 8.09
C ILE A 35 -23.90 -0.98 7.85
N PRO A 36 -23.21 -1.61 8.83
CA PRO A 36 -22.78 -3.00 8.71
C PRO A 36 -23.96 -3.94 8.42
N THR A 37 -23.89 -4.65 7.29
CA THR A 37 -24.90 -5.66 6.94
C THR A 37 -24.47 -7.06 7.34
N ARG A 38 -25.37 -8.05 7.18
CA ARG A 38 -25.03 -9.47 7.38
C ARG A 38 -24.47 -10.15 6.13
N ASP A 39 -24.43 -9.43 5.01
CA ASP A 39 -24.12 -10.04 3.73
C ASP A 39 -22.63 -10.33 3.61
N LEU A 40 -22.34 -11.55 3.21
CA LEU A 40 -21.02 -12.03 2.84
C LEU A 40 -21.08 -12.57 1.40
N PRO A 41 -19.95 -12.55 0.66
CA PRO A 41 -19.85 -13.27 -0.59
C PRO A 41 -20.16 -14.77 -0.41
N PRO A 42 -20.42 -15.51 -1.51
CA PRO A 42 -20.52 -16.97 -1.45
C PRO A 42 -19.34 -17.57 -0.67
N ARG A 43 -19.61 -18.56 0.20
CA ARG A 43 -18.61 -19.17 1.10
C ARG A 43 -17.31 -19.53 0.39
N ALA A 44 -17.39 -20.09 -0.82
CA ALA A 44 -16.21 -20.44 -1.62
C ALA A 44 -15.30 -19.25 -1.96
N ILE A 45 -15.84 -18.05 -2.14
CA ILE A 45 -15.06 -16.82 -2.34
C ILE A 45 -14.53 -16.35 -0.98
N THR A 46 -15.38 -16.32 0.05
CA THR A 46 -15.01 -15.91 1.41
C THR A 46 -13.84 -16.71 1.96
N ASP A 47 -13.86 -18.04 1.80
CA ASP A 47 -12.75 -18.94 2.18
C ASP A 47 -11.44 -18.58 1.47
N GLN A 48 -11.49 -18.29 0.17
CA GLN A 48 -10.30 -17.89 -0.61
C GLN A 48 -9.74 -16.53 -0.16
N LEU A 49 -10.60 -15.59 0.24
CA LEU A 49 -10.17 -14.28 0.74
C LEU A 49 -9.53 -14.40 2.13
N ILE A 50 -10.09 -15.24 3.01
CA ILE A 50 -9.48 -15.56 4.30
C ILE A 50 -8.11 -16.20 4.09
N ASP A 51 -7.99 -17.18 3.19
CA ASP A 51 -6.71 -17.79 2.84
C ASP A 51 -5.67 -16.77 2.32
N CYS A 52 -6.13 -15.80 1.53
CA CYS A 52 -5.28 -14.69 1.06
C CYS A 52 -4.74 -13.87 2.24
N TYR A 53 -5.60 -13.50 3.19
CA TYR A 53 -5.20 -12.78 4.40
C TYR A 53 -4.21 -13.60 5.25
N LEU A 54 -4.52 -14.87 5.52
CA LEU A 54 -3.70 -15.76 6.34
C LEU A 54 -2.28 -15.94 5.77
N ARG A 55 -2.17 -16.06 4.43
CA ARG A 55 -0.88 -16.23 3.73
C ARG A 55 -0.09 -14.93 3.58
N THR A 56 -0.67 -13.78 3.90
CA THR A 56 -0.03 -12.47 3.73
C THR A 56 0.08 -11.73 5.06
N PHE A 57 -0.94 -10.95 5.43
CA PHE A 57 -0.88 -10.07 6.60
C PHE A 57 -0.86 -10.84 7.92
N GLU A 58 -1.57 -11.97 8.04
CA GLU A 58 -1.50 -12.76 9.27
C GLU A 58 -0.10 -13.32 9.51
N SER A 59 0.58 -13.78 8.45
CA SER A 59 1.97 -14.28 8.54
C SER A 59 2.98 -13.23 9.03
N LEU A 60 2.62 -11.95 8.96
CA LEU A 60 3.43 -10.82 9.44
C LEU A 60 3.06 -10.39 10.86
N TYR A 61 1.77 -10.18 11.10
CA TYR A 61 1.27 -9.39 12.23
C TYR A 61 0.56 -10.21 13.31
N GLN A 62 0.01 -11.36 12.96
CA GLN A 62 -0.76 -12.24 13.86
C GLN A 62 -1.82 -11.52 14.67
N VAL A 63 -2.77 -10.94 13.95
CA VAL A 63 -3.84 -10.17 14.57
C VAL A 63 -4.92 -11.11 15.13
N LEU A 64 -5.07 -12.31 14.57
CA LEU A 64 -6.14 -13.24 14.90
C LEU A 64 -5.61 -14.43 15.70
N HIS A 65 -6.36 -14.87 16.70
CA HIS A 65 -6.20 -16.23 17.19
C HIS A 65 -6.89 -17.18 16.20
N ILE A 66 -6.08 -17.85 15.36
CA ILE A 66 -6.59 -18.59 14.19
C ILE A 66 -7.62 -19.68 14.56
N PRO A 67 -7.41 -20.50 15.61
CA PRO A 67 -8.37 -21.53 15.98
C PRO A 67 -9.75 -20.97 16.34
N SER A 68 -9.81 -19.94 17.19
CA SER A 68 -11.09 -19.31 17.58
C SER A 68 -11.75 -18.63 16.38
N PHE A 69 -10.98 -17.88 15.59
CA PHE A 69 -11.51 -17.22 14.41
C PHE A 69 -12.15 -18.22 13.42
N LYS A 70 -11.51 -19.37 13.19
CA LYS A 70 -12.05 -20.41 12.31
C LYS A 70 -13.32 -21.04 12.88
N HIS A 71 -13.34 -21.33 14.18
CA HIS A 71 -14.52 -21.86 14.86
C HIS A 71 -15.72 -20.91 14.72
N ASP A 72 -15.53 -19.64 15.06
CA ASP A 72 -16.57 -18.62 15.00
C ASP A 72 -17.01 -18.34 13.55
N TYR A 73 -16.07 -18.41 12.60
CA TYR A 73 -16.37 -18.30 11.16
C TYR A 73 -17.23 -19.46 10.65
N GLU A 74 -16.94 -20.70 11.06
CA GLU A 74 -17.75 -21.87 10.68
C GLU A 74 -19.19 -21.75 11.19
N ALA A 75 -19.36 -21.25 12.42
CA ALA A 75 -20.67 -21.02 13.03
C ALA A 75 -21.54 -20.01 12.25
N LEU A 76 -20.94 -19.05 11.51
CA LEU A 76 -21.69 -18.11 10.67
C LEU A 76 -22.47 -18.79 9.52
N TRP A 77 -22.07 -20.00 9.13
CA TRP A 77 -22.67 -20.75 8.03
C TRP A 77 -23.64 -21.84 8.49
N GLU A 78 -23.81 -22.01 9.81
CA GLU A 78 -24.74 -22.99 10.35
C GLU A 78 -26.19 -22.53 10.13
N PRO A 79 -27.10 -23.43 9.71
CA PRO A 79 -28.50 -23.07 9.50
C PRO A 79 -29.14 -22.69 10.84
N ALA A 80 -29.94 -21.62 10.82
CA ALA A 80 -30.74 -21.24 11.98
C ALA A 80 -31.60 -22.42 12.47
N PRO A 81 -31.73 -22.64 13.79
CA PRO A 81 -32.43 -23.81 14.31
C PRO A 81 -33.88 -23.87 13.81
N VAL A 82 -34.25 -25.03 13.25
CA VAL A 82 -35.57 -25.31 12.63
C VAL A 82 -36.72 -25.17 13.64
N HIS A 83 -36.43 -25.33 14.92
CA HIS A 83 -37.33 -25.05 16.03
C HIS A 83 -36.66 -24.03 16.96
N PRO A 84 -36.95 -22.73 16.82
CA PRO A 84 -36.52 -21.76 17.82
C PRO A 84 -37.22 -22.13 19.13
N ASP A 85 -36.43 -22.49 20.14
CA ASP A 85 -36.93 -22.62 21.51
C ASP A 85 -37.51 -21.25 21.91
N PRO A 86 -38.81 -21.15 22.25
CA PRO A 86 -39.44 -19.88 22.63
C PRO A 86 -38.79 -19.22 23.86
N ASP A 87 -38.04 -19.99 24.65
CA ASP A 87 -37.31 -19.50 25.82
C ASP A 87 -35.85 -19.09 25.50
N GLN A 88 -35.34 -19.37 24.28
CA GLN A 88 -34.02 -18.91 23.84
C GLN A 88 -34.09 -17.57 23.11
N PRO A 89 -33.23 -16.58 23.45
CA PRO A 89 -33.14 -15.36 22.68
C PRO A 89 -32.73 -15.67 21.24
N PRO A 90 -33.28 -14.95 20.22
CA PRO A 90 -32.92 -15.19 18.83
C PRO A 90 -31.41 -15.10 18.68
N GLN A 91 -30.81 -16.08 17.99
CA GLN A 91 -29.36 -16.14 17.77
C GLN A 91 -28.90 -14.85 17.11
N ARG A 92 -28.34 -13.94 17.91
CA ARG A 92 -27.83 -12.67 17.43
C ARG A 92 -26.44 -12.95 16.87
N VAL A 93 -26.30 -12.79 15.56
CA VAL A 93 -24.98 -12.70 14.92
C VAL A 93 -24.22 -11.57 15.60
N ASP A 94 -23.06 -11.89 16.15
CA ASP A 94 -22.18 -10.87 16.71
C ASP A 94 -21.69 -9.95 15.58
N MET A 95 -22.16 -8.71 15.59
CA MET A 95 -21.80 -7.73 14.59
C MET A 95 -20.34 -7.31 14.70
N ALA A 96 -19.74 -7.37 15.89
CA ALA A 96 -18.32 -7.07 16.06
C ALA A 96 -17.45 -8.11 15.34
N PHE A 97 -17.74 -9.40 15.55
CA PHE A 97 -17.08 -10.49 14.82
C PHE A 97 -17.32 -10.39 13.31
N LEU A 98 -18.54 -10.07 12.88
CA LEU A 98 -18.83 -9.95 11.45
C LEU A 98 -18.08 -8.79 10.77
N VAL A 99 -17.91 -7.66 11.47
CA VAL A 99 -17.07 -6.56 11.01
C VAL A 99 -15.60 -6.98 10.96
N GLN A 100 -15.12 -7.76 11.93
CA GLN A 100 -13.77 -8.34 11.91
C GLN A 100 -13.57 -9.25 10.67
N VAL A 101 -14.51 -10.16 10.38
CA VAL A 101 -14.48 -10.99 9.16
C VAL A 101 -14.44 -10.11 7.92
N LYS A 102 -15.30 -9.09 7.82
CA LYS A 102 -15.34 -8.16 6.68
C LYS A 102 -14.01 -7.42 6.45
N LEU A 103 -13.29 -7.06 7.51
CA LEU A 103 -11.94 -6.49 7.40
C LEU A 103 -10.91 -7.51 6.88
N VAL A 104 -10.97 -8.76 7.34
CA VAL A 104 -10.16 -9.87 6.80
C VAL A 104 -10.42 -10.05 5.30
N LEU A 105 -11.68 -10.05 4.88
CA LEU A 105 -12.06 -10.15 3.47
C LEU A 105 -11.59 -8.94 2.65
N ALA A 106 -11.67 -7.72 3.21
CA ALA A 106 -11.21 -6.51 2.55
C ALA A 106 -9.71 -6.57 2.25
N ILE A 107 -8.91 -7.01 3.23
CA ILE A 107 -7.46 -7.20 3.06
C ILE A 107 -7.19 -8.32 2.04
N GLY A 108 -7.83 -9.47 2.19
CA GLY A 108 -7.68 -10.60 1.26
C GLY A 108 -8.04 -10.25 -0.19
N ALA A 109 -9.06 -9.42 -0.40
CA ALA A 109 -9.50 -8.98 -1.73
C ALA A 109 -8.43 -8.19 -2.49
N THR A 110 -7.49 -7.53 -1.79
CA THR A 110 -6.39 -6.77 -2.41
C THR A 110 -5.37 -7.65 -3.13
N VAL A 111 -5.32 -8.95 -2.81
CA VAL A 111 -4.38 -9.91 -3.40
C VAL A 111 -5.09 -11.11 -4.05
N TYR A 112 -6.41 -11.10 -4.10
CA TYR A 112 -7.24 -12.21 -4.57
C TYR A 112 -7.06 -12.50 -6.08
N ASP A 113 -7.23 -11.47 -6.91
CA ASP A 113 -7.16 -11.58 -8.37
C ASP A 113 -6.30 -10.47 -9.00
N GLN A 114 -6.18 -10.46 -10.32
CA GLN A 114 -5.35 -9.48 -11.05
C GLN A 114 -6.06 -8.15 -11.35
N ASP A 115 -7.38 -8.08 -11.23
CA ASP A 115 -8.18 -6.93 -11.67
C ASP A 115 -8.84 -6.20 -10.49
N PHE A 116 -8.56 -6.65 -9.26
CA PHE A 116 -9.22 -6.29 -8.02
C PHE A 116 -10.75 -6.29 -8.19
N SER A 117 -11.32 -7.42 -8.63
CA SER A 117 -12.73 -7.51 -9.01
C SER A 117 -13.69 -7.13 -7.87
N LEU A 118 -13.31 -7.46 -6.63
CA LEU A 118 -14.05 -7.18 -5.39
C LEU A 118 -13.76 -5.80 -4.79
N ARG A 119 -13.11 -4.88 -5.52
CA ARG A 119 -12.83 -3.51 -5.04
C ARG A 119 -14.06 -2.79 -4.47
N PRO A 120 -15.26 -2.86 -5.09
CA PRO A 120 -16.48 -2.30 -4.50
C PRO A 120 -16.82 -2.86 -3.11
N SER A 121 -16.82 -4.18 -2.98
CA SER A 121 -17.12 -4.88 -1.72
C SER A 121 -16.07 -4.58 -0.66
N CYS A 122 -14.79 -4.58 -1.03
CA CYS A 122 -13.69 -4.20 -0.16
C CYS A 122 -13.87 -2.79 0.41
N ILE A 123 -14.19 -1.79 -0.42
CA ILE A 123 -14.43 -0.42 0.04
C ILE A 123 -15.66 -0.38 0.95
N ARG A 124 -16.76 -1.05 0.58
CA ARG A 124 -17.97 -1.13 1.41
C ARG A 124 -17.68 -1.71 2.80
N TRP A 125 -16.99 -2.84 2.88
CA TRP A 125 -16.61 -3.47 4.16
C TRP A 125 -15.78 -2.56 5.06
N VAL A 126 -14.84 -1.79 4.48
CA VAL A 126 -14.07 -0.80 5.23
C VAL A 126 -14.96 0.33 5.74
N TYR A 127 -15.88 0.85 4.93
CA TYR A 127 -16.82 1.90 5.34
C TYR A 127 -17.81 1.42 6.41
N GLU A 128 -18.24 0.16 6.32
CA GLU A 128 -19.06 -0.48 7.35
C GLU A 128 -18.30 -0.56 8.69
N ALA A 129 -17.04 -1.01 8.67
CA ALA A 129 -16.19 -1.05 9.86
C ALA A 129 -15.94 0.35 10.46
N LEU A 130 -15.71 1.35 9.61
CA LEU A 130 -15.57 2.75 10.04
C LEU A 130 -16.88 3.26 10.68
N THR A 131 -18.04 2.91 10.12
CA THR A 131 -19.35 3.31 10.67
C THR A 131 -19.55 2.66 12.04
N PHE A 132 -19.31 1.35 12.14
CA PHE A 132 -19.42 0.59 13.38
C PHE A 132 -18.55 1.17 14.50
N THR A 133 -17.28 1.47 14.21
CA THR A 133 -16.35 2.09 15.19
C THR A 133 -16.70 3.52 15.55
N SER A 134 -17.53 4.19 14.75
CA SER A 134 -18.00 5.57 14.99
C SER A 134 -19.27 5.64 15.85
N GLU A 135 -19.85 4.51 16.26
CA GLU A 135 -21.04 4.47 17.11
C GLU A 135 -20.74 4.97 18.55
N PRO A 136 -21.70 5.62 19.24
CA PRO A 136 -21.48 6.26 20.54
C PRO A 136 -20.90 5.33 21.62
N GLU A 137 -21.28 4.06 21.58
CA GLU A 137 -20.83 3.03 22.51
C GLU A 137 -19.31 2.80 22.39
N PHE A 138 -18.78 2.85 21.16
CA PHE A 138 -17.34 2.77 20.85
C PHE A 138 -16.60 4.13 20.96
N LYS A 139 -17.27 5.26 20.68
CA LYS A 139 -16.69 6.61 20.79
C LYS A 139 -16.21 6.99 22.18
N SER A 140 -16.71 6.33 23.22
CA SER A 140 -16.18 6.49 24.58
C SER A 140 -14.68 6.16 24.68
N GLN A 141 -14.14 5.35 23.75
CA GLN A 141 -12.73 4.94 23.67
C GLN A 141 -11.92 5.64 22.57
N LEU A 142 -12.51 6.52 21.74
CA LEU A 142 -11.81 7.29 20.70
C LEU A 142 -11.90 8.79 20.99
N ASN A 143 -11.27 9.20 22.08
CA ASN A 143 -11.14 10.60 22.45
C ASN A 143 -9.66 10.96 22.63
N ILE A 144 -9.34 12.26 22.70
CA ILE A 144 -7.94 12.68 22.82
C ILE A 144 -7.26 12.06 24.06
N LYS A 145 -8.02 11.79 25.13
CA LYS A 145 -7.48 11.14 26.32
C LYS A 145 -7.13 9.68 26.06
N SER A 146 -7.95 8.91 25.35
CA SER A 146 -7.61 7.51 25.03
C SER A 146 -6.42 7.42 24.08
N LEU A 147 -6.34 8.27 23.06
CA LEU A 147 -5.14 8.37 22.20
C LEU A 147 -3.91 8.78 23.02
N GLN A 148 -4.04 9.77 23.90
CA GLN A 148 -2.97 10.17 24.82
C GLN A 148 -2.59 9.01 25.75
N THR A 149 -3.55 8.25 26.25
CA THR A 149 -3.32 7.06 27.09
C THR A 149 -2.60 5.98 26.31
N ASP A 150 -2.97 5.69 25.07
CA ASP A 150 -2.30 4.70 24.22
C ASP A 150 -0.87 5.13 23.88
N ILE A 151 -0.67 6.40 23.53
CA ILE A 151 0.67 6.97 23.31
C ILE A 151 1.50 6.93 24.60
N LEU A 152 0.93 7.34 25.74
CA LEU A 152 1.60 7.29 27.04
C LEU A 152 1.89 5.85 27.46
N LEU A 153 1.04 4.88 27.13
CA LEU A 153 1.27 3.46 27.38
C LEU A 153 2.40 2.92 26.50
N LEU A 154 2.42 3.24 25.21
CA LEU A 154 3.52 2.88 24.31
C LEU A 154 4.85 3.47 24.78
N LEU A 155 4.85 4.77 25.13
CA LEU A 155 6.03 5.46 25.68
C LEU A 155 6.44 4.87 27.04
N ALA A 156 5.50 4.63 27.95
CA ALA A 156 5.76 4.05 29.26
C ALA A 156 6.35 2.64 29.10
N ARG A 157 5.80 1.80 28.23
CA ARG A 157 6.35 0.46 27.94
C ARG A 157 7.79 0.52 27.45
N GLU A 158 8.08 1.43 26.53
CA GLU A 158 9.43 1.65 26.03
C GLU A 158 10.38 2.16 27.13
N THR A 159 9.99 3.21 27.86
CA THR A 159 10.84 3.84 28.89
C THR A 159 11.02 3.01 30.15
N ALA A 160 10.04 2.17 30.50
CA ALA A 160 10.09 1.28 31.64
C ALA A 160 10.73 -0.08 31.30
N GLY A 161 11.09 -0.32 30.03
CA GLY A 161 11.66 -1.59 29.59
C GLY A 161 10.69 -2.77 29.73
N ILE A 162 9.38 -2.52 29.60
CA ILE A 162 8.38 -3.59 29.62
C ILE A 162 8.56 -4.42 28.36
N GLU A 163 8.98 -5.66 28.53
CA GLU A 163 9.29 -6.57 27.44
C GLU A 163 8.07 -6.80 26.52
N PRO A 164 8.31 -7.04 25.22
CA PRO A 164 7.26 -7.47 24.30
C PRO A 164 6.61 -8.79 24.75
N PRO A 165 5.43 -9.14 24.19
CA PRO A 165 4.88 -10.48 24.35
C PRO A 165 5.92 -11.55 24.01
N GLY A 166 5.95 -12.62 24.81
CA GLY A 166 6.84 -13.76 24.59
C GLY A 166 6.51 -14.57 23.33
N ASN A 167 7.37 -15.53 23.02
CA ASN A 167 7.23 -16.41 21.86
C ASN A 167 6.26 -17.57 22.18
N TYR A 168 5.01 -17.49 21.73
CA TYR A 168 3.96 -18.48 22.03
C TYR A 168 3.35 -19.07 20.74
N HIS A 169 2.90 -20.32 20.82
CA HIS A 169 1.98 -20.90 19.85
C HIS A 169 0.54 -20.47 20.14
N ASP A 170 -0.31 -20.36 19.11
CA ASP A 170 -1.73 -19.99 19.27
C ASP A 170 -2.45 -20.88 20.30
N GLU A 171 -2.20 -22.19 20.27
CA GLU A 171 -2.78 -23.17 21.20
C GLU A 171 -2.45 -22.89 22.68
N GLN A 172 -1.37 -22.18 22.95
CA GLN A 172 -0.95 -21.81 24.30
C GLN A 172 -1.68 -20.58 24.85
N LEU A 173 -2.43 -19.86 24.01
CA LEU A 173 -3.12 -18.60 24.35
C LEU A 173 -4.60 -18.79 24.71
N VAL A 174 -5.09 -20.03 24.71
CA VAL A 174 -6.46 -20.35 25.09
C VAL A 174 -6.59 -20.38 26.61
N GLU A 175 -7.54 -19.63 27.17
CA GLU A 175 -7.92 -19.76 28.59
C GLU A 175 -8.48 -21.17 28.82
N THR A 176 -7.74 -22.04 29.51
CA THR A 176 -8.29 -23.31 29.98
C THR A 176 -9.32 -23.02 31.08
N PRO A 177 -10.58 -23.47 30.95
CA PRO A 177 -11.56 -23.32 32.01
C PRO A 177 -11.02 -23.93 33.31
N VAL A 178 -11.19 -23.23 34.42
CA VAL A 178 -10.68 -23.58 35.77
C VAL A 178 -11.40 -24.80 36.38
N ASP A 179 -11.92 -25.70 35.56
CA ASP A 179 -12.62 -26.87 36.02
C ASP A 179 -11.64 -28.05 36.17
N ASN A 180 -11.42 -28.38 37.44
CA ASN A 180 -10.83 -29.62 37.96
C ASN A 180 -9.32 -29.62 38.23
N GLY A 181 -8.85 -28.72 39.10
CA GLY A 181 -7.75 -29.01 40.03
C GLY A 181 -6.40 -29.46 39.44
N SER A 182 -6.18 -29.30 38.13
CA SER A 182 -4.90 -29.57 37.47
C SER A 182 -3.97 -28.38 37.65
N ASP A 183 -2.71 -28.66 38.00
CA ASP A 183 -1.64 -27.70 38.23
C ASP A 183 -1.70 -26.49 37.28
N LEU A 184 -1.93 -25.31 37.84
CA LEU A 184 -1.78 -23.99 37.20
C LEU A 184 -0.30 -23.70 36.94
N SER A 185 0.36 -24.56 36.16
CA SER A 185 1.70 -24.27 35.68
C SER A 185 1.60 -23.08 34.72
N PRO A 186 2.32 -21.97 34.97
CA PRO A 186 2.27 -20.80 34.10
C PRO A 186 2.71 -21.20 32.70
N VAL A 187 1.99 -20.73 31.68
CA VAL A 187 2.36 -20.94 30.27
C VAL A 187 3.76 -20.33 30.04
N ILE A 188 4.72 -21.18 29.69
CA ILE A 188 6.11 -20.77 29.47
C ILE A 188 6.31 -20.42 27.99
N ALA A 189 6.89 -19.25 27.73
CA ALA A 189 7.28 -18.84 26.40
C ALA A 189 8.33 -19.79 25.82
N GLN A 190 8.21 -20.10 24.52
CA GLN A 190 9.20 -20.87 23.80
C GLN A 190 10.52 -20.07 23.71
N PRO A 191 11.68 -20.74 23.65
CA PRO A 191 12.94 -20.08 23.34
C PRO A 191 12.86 -19.32 22.01
N GLU A 192 13.55 -18.17 21.89
CA GLU A 192 13.61 -17.41 20.62
C GLU A 192 14.17 -18.22 19.44
N SER A 193 14.90 -19.30 19.72
CA SER A 193 15.45 -20.20 18.71
C SER A 193 14.41 -21.15 18.10
N LYS A 194 13.23 -21.29 18.70
CA LYS A 194 12.18 -22.17 18.21
C LYS A 194 11.11 -21.35 17.50
N PHE A 195 10.82 -21.72 16.26
CA PHE A 195 9.75 -21.09 15.50
C PHE A 195 8.39 -21.32 16.18
N THR A 196 7.64 -20.24 16.32
CA THR A 196 6.20 -20.22 16.55
C THR A 196 5.58 -19.28 15.52
N GLU A 197 4.28 -19.40 15.31
CA GLU A 197 3.36 -18.31 15.62
C GLU A 197 4.01 -16.92 15.53
N THR A 198 4.21 -16.35 16.71
CA THR A 198 4.67 -14.98 17.03
C THR A 198 6.10 -14.64 16.60
N SER A 199 6.87 -15.61 16.09
CA SER A 199 8.30 -15.41 15.81
C SER A 199 8.59 -14.31 14.80
N VAL A 200 7.78 -14.19 13.73
CA VAL A 200 7.95 -13.13 12.71
C VAL A 200 7.63 -11.76 13.30
N ALA A 201 6.54 -11.61 14.04
CA ALA A 201 6.14 -10.36 14.67
C ALA A 201 7.17 -9.89 15.71
N ILE A 202 7.70 -10.81 16.53
CA ILE A 202 8.81 -10.53 17.47
C ILE A 202 10.03 -10.02 16.72
N ALA A 203 10.39 -10.67 15.62
CA ALA A 203 11.57 -10.32 14.83
C ALA A 203 11.39 -8.95 14.12
N MET A 204 10.18 -8.64 13.64
CA MET A 204 9.79 -7.32 13.13
C MET A 204 9.86 -6.23 14.21
N ARG A 205 9.41 -6.54 15.44
CA ARG A 205 9.50 -5.62 16.56
C ARG A 205 10.94 -5.29 16.95
N LYS A 206 11.89 -6.22 16.78
CA LYS A 206 13.32 -5.96 17.05
C LYS A 206 13.93 -4.90 16.12
N ILE A 207 13.40 -4.71 14.91
CA ILE A 207 13.91 -3.68 13.97
C ILE A 207 13.19 -2.33 14.12
N LEU A 208 12.04 -2.31 14.80
CA LEU A 208 11.22 -1.11 14.98
C LEU A 208 11.94 0.06 15.65
N PRO A 209 12.73 -0.09 16.73
CA PRO A 209 13.42 1.05 17.35
C PRO A 209 14.33 1.79 16.37
N ILE A 210 15.02 1.06 15.49
CA ILE A 210 15.88 1.66 14.45
C ILE A 210 15.03 2.38 13.41
N ARG A 211 13.90 1.81 12.98
CA ARG A 211 12.97 2.47 12.06
C ARG A 211 12.38 3.75 12.66
N LEU A 212 12.10 3.76 13.96
CA LEU A 212 11.65 4.95 14.67
C LEU A 212 12.76 6.01 14.77
N ALA A 213 14.00 5.61 15.00
CA ALA A 213 15.15 6.51 14.98
C ALA A 213 15.33 7.15 13.59
N ILE A 214 15.19 6.36 12.51
CA ILE A 214 15.20 6.86 11.12
C ILE A 214 14.07 7.88 10.91
N ALA A 215 12.84 7.57 11.33
CA ALA A 215 11.71 8.48 11.16
C ALA A 215 11.92 9.81 11.92
N ARG A 216 12.45 9.76 13.14
CA ARG A 216 12.81 10.96 13.92
C ARG A 216 13.87 11.79 13.19
N PHE A 217 14.96 11.15 12.77
CA PHE A 217 16.03 11.78 11.99
C PHE A 217 15.48 12.49 10.73
N LEU A 218 14.64 11.81 9.94
CA LEU A 218 14.07 12.37 8.72
C LEU A 218 13.14 13.56 8.99
N ASN A 219 12.37 13.51 10.08
CA ASN A 219 11.50 14.63 10.49
C ASN A 219 12.31 15.86 10.94
N ASP A 220 13.46 15.64 11.59
CA ASP A 220 14.33 16.71 12.07
C ASP A 220 15.27 17.26 10.99
N LEU A 221 15.50 16.49 9.91
CA LEU A 221 16.41 16.83 8.81
C LEU A 221 16.09 18.18 8.14
N GLY A 222 14.82 18.56 8.10
CA GLY A 222 14.39 19.85 7.57
C GLY A 222 14.95 21.05 8.35
N SER A 223 15.15 20.89 9.67
CA SER A 223 15.78 21.90 10.52
C SER A 223 17.29 21.97 10.28
N THR A 224 17.95 20.82 10.12
CA THR A 224 19.39 20.76 9.83
C THR A 224 19.74 21.35 8.47
N ARG A 225 18.90 21.10 7.44
CA ARG A 225 19.09 21.68 6.10
C ARG A 225 19.10 23.21 6.11
N ARG A 226 18.28 23.84 6.95
CA ARG A 226 18.23 25.32 7.10
C ARG A 226 19.50 25.90 7.70
N LEU A 227 20.27 25.11 8.46
CA LEU A 227 21.52 25.54 9.07
C LEU A 227 22.73 25.51 8.11
N GLY A 228 22.56 24.94 6.92
CA GLY A 228 23.55 24.99 5.83
C GLY A 228 24.69 23.95 5.88
N ASP A 229 24.91 23.27 7.01
CA ASP A 229 25.88 22.16 7.11
C ASP A 229 25.19 20.79 7.09
N MET A 230 25.34 20.09 5.96
CA MET A 230 24.77 18.74 5.76
C MET A 230 25.75 17.61 6.15
N ALA A 231 27.00 17.91 6.52
CA ALA A 231 27.97 16.88 6.87
C ALA A 231 27.58 16.09 8.14
N PRO A 232 27.12 16.72 9.24
CA PRO A 232 26.65 15.99 10.42
C PRO A 232 25.43 15.11 10.12
N ALA A 233 24.44 15.66 9.39
CA ALA A 233 23.27 14.90 8.98
C ALA A 233 23.61 13.71 8.08
N TYR A 234 24.61 13.88 7.21
CA TYR A 234 25.08 12.78 6.36
C TYR A 234 25.76 11.70 7.19
N GLN A 235 26.60 12.08 8.15
CA GLN A 235 27.24 11.13 9.06
C GLN A 235 26.20 10.33 9.86
N GLU A 236 25.19 11.00 10.41
CA GLU A 236 24.08 10.36 11.13
C GLU A 236 23.30 9.39 10.22
N SER A 237 23.06 9.75 8.96
CA SER A 237 22.45 8.85 7.98
C SER A 237 23.29 7.59 7.74
N LEU A 238 24.63 7.69 7.72
CA LEU A 238 25.52 6.54 7.56
C LEU A 238 25.52 5.64 8.80
N ASP A 239 25.45 6.22 9.99
CA ASP A 239 25.35 5.47 11.24
C ASP A 239 24.03 4.70 11.32
N LEU A 240 22.91 5.34 10.96
CA LEU A 240 21.59 4.68 10.88
C LEU A 240 21.53 3.58 9.80
N ASP A 241 22.12 3.78 8.62
CA ASP A 241 22.24 2.74 7.58
C ASP A 241 23.00 1.51 8.13
N ARG A 242 24.15 1.73 8.77
CA ARG A 242 24.96 0.65 9.35
C ARG A 242 24.16 -0.16 10.35
N ASP A 243 23.48 0.52 11.27
CA ASP A 243 22.74 -0.10 12.36
C ASP A 243 21.51 -0.85 11.81
N LEU A 244 20.78 -0.27 10.85
CA LEU A 244 19.68 -0.94 10.16
C LEU A 244 20.15 -2.21 9.43
N ARG A 245 21.26 -2.14 8.68
CA ARG A 245 21.81 -3.31 7.99
C ARG A 245 22.28 -4.38 8.98
N ALA A 246 22.80 -4.01 10.15
CA ALA A 246 23.20 -4.95 11.19
C ALA A 246 21.98 -5.69 11.77
N ALA A 247 20.92 -4.95 12.11
CA ALA A 247 19.67 -5.54 12.58
C ALA A 247 19.01 -6.43 11.52
N TYR A 248 18.95 -5.96 10.27
CA TYR A 248 18.41 -6.73 9.16
C TYR A 248 19.19 -8.04 8.91
N ARG A 249 20.53 -8.03 8.95
CA ARG A 249 21.33 -9.27 8.86
C ARG A 249 21.00 -10.27 9.97
N ASN A 250 20.77 -9.78 11.20
CA ASN A 250 20.42 -10.65 12.32
C ASN A 250 19.01 -11.26 12.15
N LEU A 251 18.06 -10.44 11.70
CA LEU A 251 16.70 -10.84 11.34
C LEU A 251 16.70 -11.91 10.23
N THR A 252 17.40 -11.67 9.12
CA THR A 252 17.50 -12.64 8.02
C THR A 252 18.10 -13.97 8.48
N ARG A 253 19.14 -13.95 9.33
CA ARG A 253 19.71 -15.20 9.89
C ARG A 253 18.69 -15.95 10.74
N THR A 254 17.93 -15.24 11.57
CA THR A 254 16.89 -15.84 12.41
C THR A 254 15.82 -16.51 11.55
N LEU A 255 15.31 -15.81 10.53
CA LEU A 255 14.33 -16.37 9.60
C LEU A 255 14.88 -17.55 8.78
N GLN A 256 16.17 -17.52 8.42
CA GLN A 256 16.82 -18.64 7.74
C GLN A 256 16.93 -19.89 8.63
N VAL A 257 17.14 -19.73 9.94
CA VAL A 257 17.13 -20.84 10.90
C VAL A 257 15.73 -21.44 10.95
N PHE A 258 14.71 -20.62 11.20
CA PHE A 258 13.32 -21.08 11.22
C PHE A 258 12.90 -21.75 9.91
N SER A 259 13.34 -21.20 8.78
CA SER A 259 13.05 -21.77 7.48
C SER A 259 13.62 -23.18 7.30
N ARG A 260 14.78 -23.49 7.90
CA ARG A 260 15.37 -24.83 7.85
C ARG A 260 14.62 -25.79 8.74
N ASP A 261 14.24 -25.34 9.94
CA ASP A 261 13.52 -26.15 10.91
C ASP A 261 12.11 -26.52 10.43
N LEU A 262 11.46 -25.62 9.69
CA LEU A 262 10.13 -25.84 9.12
C LEU A 262 10.12 -26.68 7.82
N SER A 263 11.28 -26.90 7.19
CA SER A 263 11.33 -27.57 5.89
C SER A 263 11.65 -29.06 6.02
N GLU A 264 10.74 -29.92 5.56
CA GLU A 264 10.97 -31.38 5.53
C GLU A 264 12.04 -31.80 4.48
N VAL A 265 12.27 -30.97 3.45
CA VAL A 265 13.24 -31.20 2.36
C VAL A 265 14.07 -29.95 2.11
N CYS A 266 15.38 -30.01 2.38
CA CYS A 266 16.31 -28.88 2.26
C CYS A 266 17.26 -29.03 1.06
N TRP A 267 17.12 -28.17 0.04
CA TRP A 267 18.20 -27.85 -0.89
C TRP A 267 18.78 -26.46 -0.55
N PRO A 268 20.07 -26.19 -0.83
CA PRO A 268 20.68 -24.90 -0.52
C PRO A 268 19.91 -23.72 -1.13
N GLY A 269 19.42 -22.80 -0.29
CA GLY A 269 18.70 -21.58 -0.73
C GLY A 269 17.18 -21.72 -0.87
N SER A 270 16.59 -22.87 -0.49
CA SER A 270 15.13 -23.03 -0.36
C SER A 270 14.60 -22.33 0.89
N TRP A 271 13.38 -21.79 0.82
CA TRP A 271 12.69 -21.14 1.94
C TRP A 271 11.38 -21.88 2.24
N SER A 272 11.02 -21.98 3.52
CA SER A 272 9.71 -22.53 3.93
C SER A 272 8.58 -21.65 3.37
N PRO A 273 7.52 -22.23 2.79
CA PRO A 273 6.39 -21.46 2.25
C PRO A 273 5.80 -20.45 3.23
N SER A 274 5.75 -20.78 4.53
CA SER A 274 5.22 -19.91 5.59
C SER A 274 6.07 -18.66 5.84
N LEU A 275 7.34 -18.65 5.41
CA LEU A 275 8.27 -17.52 5.60
C LEU A 275 8.59 -16.78 4.30
N LEU A 276 8.07 -17.21 3.15
CA LEU A 276 8.31 -16.56 1.86
C LEU A 276 7.73 -15.15 1.82
N PHE A 277 6.46 -14.95 2.19
CA PHE A 277 5.86 -13.62 2.20
C PHE A 277 6.51 -12.71 3.26
N PRO A 278 6.69 -13.16 4.53
CA PRO A 278 7.40 -12.37 5.53
C PRO A 278 8.78 -11.89 5.09
N SER A 279 9.62 -12.80 4.57
CA SER A 279 10.98 -12.45 4.14
C SER A 279 10.98 -11.41 3.01
N GLN A 280 10.15 -11.59 1.97
CA GLN A 280 10.06 -10.62 0.88
C GLN A 280 9.51 -9.27 1.32
N PHE A 281 8.51 -9.26 2.20
CA PHE A 281 7.92 -8.02 2.70
C PHE A 281 8.91 -7.26 3.59
N ILE A 282 9.63 -7.96 4.47
CA ILE A 282 10.74 -7.40 5.25
C ILE A 282 11.79 -6.77 4.34
N ASP A 283 12.22 -7.49 3.30
CA ASP A 283 13.18 -6.96 2.33
C ASP A 283 12.68 -5.66 1.71
N LEU A 284 11.40 -5.58 1.34
CA LEU A 284 10.79 -4.38 0.78
C LEU A 284 10.79 -3.22 1.79
N VAL A 285 10.45 -3.49 3.06
CA VAL A 285 10.46 -2.51 4.15
C VAL A 285 11.87 -1.96 4.38
N ILE A 286 12.86 -2.83 4.51
CA ILE A 286 14.24 -2.41 4.79
C ILE A 286 14.85 -1.63 3.64
N ASN A 287 14.65 -2.07 2.39
CA ASN A 287 15.15 -1.31 1.25
C ASN A 287 14.45 0.06 1.13
N ARG A 288 13.19 0.20 1.57
CA ARG A 288 12.52 1.49 1.62
C ARG A 288 13.11 2.41 2.69
N ASP A 289 13.42 1.89 3.88
CA ASP A 289 14.03 2.68 4.95
C ASP A 289 15.46 3.13 4.55
N LEU A 290 16.25 2.25 3.93
CA LEU A 290 17.55 2.58 3.32
C LEU A 290 17.41 3.66 2.24
N LEU A 291 16.40 3.52 1.38
CA LEU A 291 16.12 4.50 0.34
C LEU A 291 15.77 5.87 0.94
N ALA A 292 14.91 5.91 1.96
CA ALA A 292 14.50 7.14 2.64
C ALA A 292 15.68 7.87 3.31
N LEU A 293 16.61 7.13 3.93
CA LEU A 293 17.83 7.70 4.52
C LEU A 293 18.72 8.41 3.49
N HIS A 294 18.89 7.81 2.31
CA HIS A 294 19.88 8.27 1.33
C HIS A 294 19.33 9.24 0.27
N ILE A 295 18.02 9.27 0.04
CA ILE A 295 17.39 10.20 -0.91
C ILE A 295 17.77 11.67 -0.65
N PRO A 296 17.74 12.20 0.59
CA PRO A 296 18.08 13.60 0.85
C PRO A 296 19.47 14.02 0.35
N PHE A 297 20.39 13.06 0.17
CA PHE A 297 21.75 13.28 -0.30
C PHE A 297 21.95 12.91 -1.78
N TYR A 298 20.96 12.30 -2.43
CA TYR A 298 21.08 11.81 -3.81
C TYR A 298 21.33 12.95 -4.81
N SER A 299 20.56 14.03 -4.76
CA SER A 299 20.75 15.17 -5.67
C SER A 299 22.15 15.78 -5.53
N ALA A 300 22.67 15.90 -4.31
CA ALA A 300 24.04 16.33 -4.07
C ALA A 300 25.07 15.31 -4.59
N ALA A 301 24.76 14.01 -4.53
CA ALA A 301 25.61 12.94 -5.03
C ALA A 301 25.77 12.92 -6.56
N LEU A 302 24.89 13.57 -7.31
CA LEU A 302 25.06 13.77 -8.76
C LEU A 302 26.22 14.71 -9.09
N HIS A 303 26.61 15.60 -8.15
CA HIS A 303 27.61 16.64 -8.41
C HIS A 303 28.80 16.60 -7.44
N LYS A 304 28.69 15.90 -6.30
CA LYS A 304 29.71 15.86 -5.24
C LYS A 304 30.06 14.42 -4.87
N ALA A 305 31.33 14.06 -5.08
CA ALA A 305 31.85 12.73 -4.79
C ALA A 305 31.69 12.30 -3.31
N ALA A 306 31.63 13.26 -2.37
CA ALA A 306 31.42 13.00 -0.95
C ALA A 306 30.12 12.21 -0.65
N TYR A 307 29.10 12.33 -1.51
CA TYR A 307 27.82 11.64 -1.35
C TYR A 307 27.65 10.42 -2.29
N ALA A 308 28.71 9.99 -2.99
CA ALA A 308 28.63 8.91 -3.97
C ALA A 308 28.07 7.58 -3.41
N PHE A 309 28.33 7.30 -2.13
CA PHE A 309 27.74 6.15 -1.43
C PHE A 309 26.20 6.20 -1.41
N SER A 310 25.61 7.38 -1.20
CA SER A 310 24.15 7.54 -1.23
C SER A 310 23.57 7.26 -2.61
N ARG A 311 24.20 7.75 -3.70
CA ARG A 311 23.77 7.43 -5.08
C ARG A 311 23.75 5.92 -5.31
N LYS A 312 24.81 5.22 -4.88
CA LYS A 312 24.88 3.75 -4.95
C LYS A 312 23.75 3.08 -4.17
N VAL A 313 23.56 3.44 -2.90
CA VAL A 313 22.52 2.82 -2.05
C VAL A 313 21.12 3.05 -2.62
N VAL A 314 20.82 4.26 -3.10
CA VAL A 314 19.54 4.59 -3.74
C VAL A 314 19.28 3.70 -4.95
N VAL A 315 20.23 3.62 -5.89
CA VAL A 315 20.07 2.82 -7.12
C VAL A 315 19.91 1.33 -6.80
N GLU A 316 20.74 0.78 -5.91
CA GLU A 316 20.65 -0.63 -5.52
C GLU A 316 19.32 -0.95 -4.80
N SER A 317 18.88 -0.08 -3.89
CA SER A 317 17.62 -0.28 -3.16
C SER A 317 16.41 -0.14 -4.08
N CYS A 318 16.46 0.79 -5.04
CA CYS A 318 15.42 0.94 -6.05
C CYS A 318 15.25 -0.32 -6.90
N PHE A 319 16.35 -0.92 -7.38
CA PHE A 319 16.27 -2.17 -8.15
C PHE A 319 15.72 -3.34 -7.33
N LYS A 320 16.12 -3.47 -6.05
CA LYS A 320 15.60 -4.52 -5.16
C LYS A 320 14.09 -4.40 -4.97
N ILE A 321 13.60 -3.18 -4.69
CA ILE A 321 12.16 -2.92 -4.56
C ILE A 321 11.46 -3.16 -5.90
N TRP A 322 12.01 -2.65 -7.01
CA TRP A 322 11.42 -2.79 -8.33
C TRP A 322 11.24 -4.26 -8.72
N HIS A 323 12.25 -5.10 -8.51
CA HIS A 323 12.15 -6.53 -8.81
C HIS A 323 11.17 -7.28 -7.88
N ALA A 324 10.96 -6.80 -6.66
CA ALA A 324 9.94 -7.35 -5.77
C ALA A 324 8.52 -7.00 -6.23
N VAL A 325 8.27 -5.74 -6.62
CA VAL A 325 6.92 -5.27 -7.01
C VAL A 325 6.58 -5.52 -8.48
N ASN A 326 7.58 -5.71 -9.34
CA ASN A 326 7.45 -6.01 -10.76
C ASN A 326 8.32 -7.23 -11.12
N PRO A 327 7.97 -8.43 -10.62
CA PRO A 327 8.74 -9.64 -10.87
C PRO A 327 8.71 -9.99 -12.36
N ARG A 328 9.88 -10.28 -12.93
CA ARG A 328 9.99 -10.75 -14.32
C ARG A 328 9.39 -12.17 -14.45
N PRO A 329 8.77 -12.51 -15.60
CA PRO A 329 8.31 -13.86 -15.86
C PRO A 329 9.47 -14.85 -15.75
N THR A 330 9.37 -15.85 -14.88
CA THR A 330 10.37 -16.90 -14.77
C THR A 330 10.17 -17.93 -15.89
N SER A 331 11.26 -18.33 -16.55
CA SER A 331 11.24 -19.47 -17.46
C SER A 331 10.89 -20.76 -16.70
N PRO A 332 10.08 -21.66 -17.28
CA PRO A 332 9.67 -22.89 -16.61
C PRO A 332 10.89 -23.76 -16.27
N SER A 333 11.00 -24.19 -15.01
CA SER A 333 12.06 -25.07 -14.52
C SER A 333 11.83 -26.53 -14.93
N SER A 334 12.92 -27.29 -15.08
CA SER A 334 12.92 -28.64 -15.68
C SER A 334 12.72 -29.80 -14.70
N SER A 335 12.71 -29.58 -13.38
CA SER A 335 12.56 -30.65 -12.37
C SER A 335 11.41 -30.40 -11.37
N ASP A 336 10.69 -31.45 -10.95
CA ASP A 336 9.44 -31.33 -10.17
C ASP A 336 9.60 -30.70 -8.77
N ALA A 337 10.70 -30.95 -8.06
CA ALA A 337 10.97 -30.30 -6.78
C ALA A 337 11.27 -28.78 -6.96
N THR A 338 12.00 -28.43 -8.02
CA THR A 338 12.23 -27.02 -8.39
C THR A 338 10.96 -26.34 -8.87
N ARG A 339 9.97 -27.10 -9.37
CA ARG A 339 8.67 -26.57 -9.81
C ARG A 339 7.77 -26.19 -8.65
N GLN A 340 7.75 -26.95 -7.55
CA GLN A 340 6.93 -26.61 -6.37
C GLN A 340 7.45 -25.36 -5.65
N ASP A 341 8.76 -25.25 -5.39
CA ASP A 341 9.37 -24.04 -4.81
C ASP A 341 9.19 -22.84 -5.76
N ALA A 342 9.39 -23.02 -7.07
CA ALA A 342 9.13 -21.98 -8.06
C ALA A 342 7.66 -21.54 -8.08
N ASN A 343 6.70 -22.45 -7.90
CA ASN A 343 5.27 -22.12 -7.84
C ASN A 343 4.91 -21.37 -6.55
N ALA A 344 5.44 -21.78 -5.41
CA ALA A 344 5.24 -21.07 -4.14
C ALA A 344 5.79 -19.65 -4.23
N ARG A 345 7.05 -19.49 -4.66
CA ARG A 345 7.67 -18.17 -4.89
C ARG A 345 6.90 -17.35 -5.92
N ARG A 346 6.43 -17.95 -7.01
CA ARG A 346 5.61 -17.27 -8.02
C ARG A 346 4.30 -16.74 -7.43
N THR A 347 3.64 -17.52 -6.59
CA THR A 347 2.39 -17.12 -5.93
C THR A 347 2.63 -15.95 -4.98
N ILE A 348 3.69 -16.01 -4.18
CA ILE A 348 4.05 -14.93 -3.24
C ILE A 348 4.47 -13.65 -3.97
N ASN A 349 5.27 -13.78 -5.04
CA ASN A 349 5.63 -12.67 -5.92
C ASN A 349 4.37 -12.03 -6.54
N GLN A 350 3.35 -12.83 -6.86
CA GLN A 350 2.06 -12.31 -7.32
C GLN A 350 1.35 -11.51 -6.24
N TYR A 351 1.37 -11.91 -4.97
CA TYR A 351 0.78 -11.13 -3.88
C TYR A 351 1.44 -9.76 -3.71
N ILE A 352 2.78 -9.68 -3.68
CA ILE A 352 3.49 -8.40 -3.59
C ILE A 352 3.19 -7.52 -4.82
N HIS A 353 3.21 -8.10 -6.03
CA HIS A 353 2.84 -7.39 -7.26
C HIS A 353 1.40 -6.85 -7.23
N ARG A 354 0.44 -7.66 -6.75
CA ARG A 354 -0.97 -7.26 -6.59
C ARG A 354 -1.09 -6.11 -5.58
N LEU A 355 -0.48 -6.22 -4.40
CA LEU A 355 -0.42 -5.12 -3.44
C LEU A 355 0.14 -3.81 -4.04
N ALA A 356 1.15 -3.93 -4.91
CA ALA A 356 1.76 -2.78 -5.58
C ALA A 356 0.92 -2.20 -6.73
N SER A 357 0.03 -2.98 -7.35
CA SER A 357 -0.79 -2.54 -8.49
C SER A 357 -2.23 -2.17 -8.10
N HIS A 358 -2.77 -2.77 -7.03
CA HIS A 358 -4.17 -2.65 -6.61
C HIS A 358 -4.41 -1.66 -5.46
N GLY A 359 -3.45 -1.56 -4.54
CA GLY A 359 -3.60 -0.92 -3.24
C GLY A 359 -3.36 0.58 -3.23
N ALA A 360 -3.86 1.28 -2.20
CA ALA A 360 -3.66 2.72 -2.04
C ALA A 360 -2.30 3.11 -1.43
N ASP A 361 -1.50 2.11 -1.03
CA ASP A 361 -0.63 2.22 0.15
C ASP A 361 0.86 2.03 -0.16
N PHE A 362 1.58 1.59 0.88
CA PHE A 362 3.01 1.36 1.00
C PHE A 362 3.68 0.82 -0.27
N CYS A 363 3.22 -0.31 -0.80
CA CYS A 363 3.85 -1.02 -1.93
C CYS A 363 3.67 -0.28 -3.27
N ARG A 364 2.49 0.30 -3.52
CA ARG A 364 2.24 1.05 -4.77
C ARG A 364 3.08 2.32 -4.81
N ASN A 365 3.11 3.06 -3.69
CA ASN A 365 3.91 4.26 -3.58
C ASN A 365 5.41 3.94 -3.73
N ALA A 366 5.86 2.81 -3.17
CA ALA A 366 7.22 2.33 -3.35
C ALA A 366 7.53 2.04 -4.83
N GLY A 367 6.68 1.27 -5.53
CA GLY A 367 6.85 0.96 -6.95
C GLY A 367 6.88 2.20 -7.83
N PHE A 368 5.97 3.14 -7.59
CA PHE A 368 5.97 4.44 -8.27
C PHE A 368 7.27 5.20 -8.00
N GLN A 369 7.63 5.43 -6.74
CA GLN A 369 8.82 6.19 -6.35
C GLN A 369 10.11 5.62 -6.94
N VAL A 370 10.33 4.30 -6.85
CA VAL A 370 11.57 3.68 -7.36
C VAL A 370 11.63 3.72 -8.88
N SER A 371 10.48 3.62 -9.58
CA SER A 371 10.47 3.81 -11.03
C SER A 371 10.91 5.22 -11.43
N MET A 372 10.47 6.25 -10.69
CA MET A 372 10.88 7.64 -10.96
C MET A 372 12.37 7.85 -10.70
N LEU A 373 12.91 7.29 -9.61
CA LEU A 373 14.33 7.42 -9.26
C LEU A 373 15.24 6.69 -10.25
N LEU A 374 14.85 5.50 -10.72
CA LEU A 374 15.62 4.76 -11.72
C LEU A 374 15.59 5.45 -13.09
N LEU A 375 14.43 6.00 -13.50
CA LEU A 375 14.34 6.82 -14.70
C LEU A 375 15.17 8.11 -14.59
N GLY A 376 15.17 8.74 -13.42
CA GLY A 376 16.02 9.91 -13.13
C GLY A 376 17.52 9.59 -13.16
N GLU A 377 17.93 8.42 -12.65
CA GLU A 377 19.32 7.96 -12.72
C GLU A 377 19.77 7.72 -14.17
N LEU A 378 18.93 7.09 -14.99
CA LEU A 378 19.23 6.91 -16.41
C LEU A 378 19.37 8.26 -17.12
N HIS A 379 18.48 9.21 -16.82
CA HIS A 379 18.56 10.56 -17.37
C HIS A 379 19.85 11.28 -16.95
N ALA A 380 20.25 11.17 -15.68
CA ALA A 380 21.49 11.74 -15.19
C ALA A 380 22.73 11.16 -15.91
N GLN A 381 22.77 9.84 -16.16
CA GLN A 381 23.86 9.20 -16.91
C GLN A 381 23.94 9.70 -18.36
N ILE A 382 22.81 9.80 -19.05
CA ILE A 382 22.76 10.32 -20.42
C ILE A 382 23.26 11.78 -20.47
N ARG A 383 22.90 12.60 -19.48
CA ARG A 383 23.40 13.97 -19.36
C ARG A 383 24.91 14.03 -19.14
N GLU A 384 25.43 13.25 -18.20
CA GLU A 384 26.88 13.16 -17.93
C GLU A 384 27.65 12.75 -19.20
N GLU A 385 27.12 11.83 -20.00
CA GLU A 385 27.72 11.41 -21.28
C GLU A 385 27.64 12.49 -22.37
N THR A 386 26.49 13.17 -22.48
CA THR A 386 26.28 14.26 -23.47
C THR A 386 27.18 15.47 -23.16
N GLU A 387 27.42 15.76 -21.88
CA GLU A 387 28.33 16.85 -21.47
C GLU A 387 29.81 16.49 -21.74
N THR A 388 30.15 15.20 -21.81
CA THR A 388 31.52 14.71 -22.01
C THR A 388 31.85 14.44 -23.49
N SER A 389 30.83 14.22 -24.33
CA SER A 389 30.99 13.80 -25.73
C SER A 389 30.15 14.66 -26.68
N ALA A 390 30.76 15.14 -27.77
CA ALA A 390 30.07 15.86 -28.86
C ALA A 390 29.32 14.91 -29.83
N SER A 391 29.37 13.60 -29.59
CA SER A 391 28.68 12.57 -30.39
C SER A 391 27.36 12.16 -29.71
N PRO A 392 26.33 11.75 -30.48
CA PRO A 392 25.13 11.13 -29.92
C PRO A 392 25.47 10.01 -28.93
N VAL A 393 24.65 9.91 -27.89
CA VAL A 393 24.82 8.97 -26.77
C VAL A 393 24.81 7.53 -27.30
N ASP A 394 25.91 6.79 -27.07
CA ASP A 394 25.99 5.39 -27.42
C ASP A 394 25.23 4.55 -26.39
N ARG A 395 24.14 3.91 -26.85
CA ARG A 395 23.32 3.00 -26.06
C ARG A 395 24.14 1.91 -25.35
N SER A 396 25.29 1.53 -25.88
CA SER A 396 26.17 0.50 -25.31
C SER A 396 26.86 0.91 -24.01
N LEU A 397 26.99 2.23 -23.76
CA LEU A 397 27.61 2.79 -22.55
C LEU A 397 26.64 2.85 -21.37
N LEU A 398 25.33 2.91 -21.67
CA LEU A 398 24.27 2.95 -20.68
C LEU A 398 24.01 1.56 -20.07
N ARG A 399 23.69 1.55 -18.78
CA ARG A 399 23.37 0.33 -18.04
C ARG A 399 22.14 -0.39 -18.63
N PRO A 400 22.25 -1.66 -19.07
CA PRO A 400 21.15 -2.38 -19.72
C PRO A 400 19.90 -2.55 -18.86
N ASP A 401 20.07 -2.68 -17.54
CA ASP A 401 18.98 -2.78 -16.59
C ASP A 401 18.23 -1.46 -16.42
N LEU A 402 18.92 -0.32 -16.42
CA LEU A 402 18.29 1.01 -16.47
C LEU A 402 17.56 1.23 -17.80
N LEU A 403 18.12 0.80 -18.92
CA LEU A 403 17.44 0.89 -20.22
C LEU A 403 16.13 0.08 -20.24
N ALA A 404 16.12 -1.11 -19.62
CA ALA A 404 14.91 -1.92 -19.50
C ALA A 404 13.83 -1.23 -18.66
N MET A 405 14.21 -0.43 -17.66
CA MET A 405 13.27 0.30 -16.78
C MET A 405 12.34 1.23 -17.55
N VAL A 406 12.78 1.80 -18.67
CA VAL A 406 11.97 2.71 -19.49
C VAL A 406 10.69 2.04 -19.97
N THR A 407 10.82 0.84 -20.53
CA THR A 407 9.69 0.03 -21.00
C THR A 407 8.94 -0.58 -19.83
N GLU A 408 9.65 -1.16 -18.87
CA GLU A 408 9.03 -1.84 -17.72
C GLU A 408 8.15 -0.88 -16.88
N ALA A 409 8.56 0.38 -16.70
CA ALA A 409 7.80 1.39 -15.95
C ALA A 409 6.49 1.79 -16.67
N LYS A 410 6.51 1.93 -17.99
CA LYS A 410 5.31 2.20 -18.80
C LYS A 410 4.33 1.03 -18.73
N ASP A 411 4.84 -0.19 -18.86
CA ASP A 411 4.01 -1.41 -18.81
C ASP A 411 3.41 -1.64 -17.42
N TRP A 412 4.19 -1.39 -16.37
CA TRP A 412 3.72 -1.51 -14.99
C TRP A 412 2.64 -0.47 -14.68
N THR A 413 2.86 0.81 -14.99
CA THR A 413 1.88 1.87 -14.73
C THR A 413 0.59 1.68 -15.56
N MET A 414 0.69 1.20 -16.81
CA MET A 414 -0.48 0.86 -17.61
C MET A 414 -1.27 -0.30 -17.01
N ARG A 415 -0.60 -1.38 -16.57
CA ARG A 415 -1.25 -2.50 -15.87
C ARG A 415 -1.98 -2.03 -14.60
N SER A 416 -1.38 -1.13 -13.82
CA SER A 416 -2.03 -0.56 -12.64
C SER A 416 -3.30 0.23 -13.01
N ILE A 417 -3.27 1.01 -14.10
CA ILE A 417 -4.48 1.74 -14.57
C ILE A 417 -5.56 0.74 -15.00
N THR A 418 -5.21 -0.30 -15.77
CA THR A 418 -6.15 -1.36 -16.16
C THR A 418 -6.77 -2.07 -14.95
N ALA A 419 -6.00 -2.29 -13.89
CA ALA A 419 -6.48 -2.85 -12.64
C ALA A 419 -7.33 -1.88 -11.79
N GLY A 420 -7.59 -0.67 -12.29
CA GLY A 420 -8.49 0.31 -11.71
C GLY A 420 -7.80 1.49 -11.02
N GLU A 421 -6.48 1.67 -11.12
CA GLU A 421 -5.84 2.94 -10.78
C GLU A 421 -6.37 4.05 -11.70
N THR A 422 -6.66 5.21 -11.11
CA THR A 422 -7.21 6.36 -11.85
C THR A 422 -6.20 7.48 -11.99
N ASN A 423 -5.08 7.40 -11.27
CA ASN A 423 -3.98 8.34 -11.36
C ASN A 423 -3.06 7.98 -12.55
N VAL A 424 -3.20 8.72 -13.65
CA VAL A 424 -2.41 8.54 -14.87
C VAL A 424 -1.05 9.23 -14.83
N LYS A 425 -0.73 10.00 -13.77
CA LYS A 425 0.49 10.82 -13.68
C LYS A 425 1.76 9.98 -13.84
N GLY A 426 1.77 8.77 -13.29
CA GLY A 426 2.94 7.90 -13.41
C GLY A 426 3.18 7.39 -14.82
N TYR A 427 2.12 7.02 -15.55
CA TYR A 427 2.24 6.63 -16.96
C TYR A 427 2.63 7.82 -17.84
N LEU A 428 2.10 9.02 -17.53
CA LEU A 428 2.49 10.26 -18.20
C LEU A 428 3.99 10.54 -18.03
N PHE A 429 4.48 10.55 -16.79
CA PHE A 429 5.90 10.78 -16.51
C PHE A 429 6.79 9.74 -17.17
N ALA A 430 6.48 8.45 -17.01
CA ALA A 430 7.28 7.37 -17.60
C ALA A 430 7.35 7.48 -19.13
N SER A 431 6.25 7.88 -19.78
CA SER A 431 6.20 8.08 -21.22
C SER A 431 6.96 9.31 -21.68
N MET A 432 6.90 10.41 -20.91
CA MET A 432 7.66 11.63 -21.20
C MET A 432 9.17 11.40 -21.08
N VAL A 433 9.61 10.76 -20.00
CA VAL A 433 11.04 10.44 -19.81
C VAL A 433 11.53 9.43 -20.86
N SER A 434 10.72 8.42 -21.20
CA SER A 434 11.00 7.50 -22.33
C SER A 434 11.23 8.26 -23.64
N ALA A 435 10.32 9.18 -23.98
CA ALA A 435 10.41 9.96 -25.21
C ALA A 435 11.62 10.89 -25.23
N GLN A 436 11.96 11.47 -24.07
CA GLN A 436 13.16 12.29 -23.93
C GLN A 436 14.44 11.47 -24.08
N ILE A 437 14.52 10.30 -23.44
CA ILE A 437 15.67 9.40 -23.56
C ILE A 437 15.86 8.98 -25.02
N GLU A 438 14.79 8.52 -25.67
CA GLU A 438 14.80 8.16 -27.09
C GLU A 438 15.25 9.34 -27.96
N GLY A 439 14.74 10.54 -27.69
CA GLY A 439 15.13 11.73 -28.44
C GLY A 439 16.59 12.11 -28.27
N MET A 440 17.11 12.10 -27.04
CA MET A 440 18.53 12.37 -26.76
C MET A 440 19.45 11.34 -27.44
N MET A 441 19.04 10.07 -27.49
CA MET A 441 19.76 9.02 -28.21
C MET A 441 19.76 9.23 -29.74
N GLU A 442 18.71 9.84 -30.28
CA GLU A 442 18.63 10.23 -31.70
C GLU A 442 19.39 11.54 -32.02
N GLY A 443 20.03 12.15 -31.02
CA GLY A 443 20.75 13.42 -31.19
C GLY A 443 19.83 14.64 -31.26
N LEU A 444 18.61 14.56 -30.71
CA LEU A 444 17.76 15.74 -30.56
C LEU A 444 18.36 16.69 -29.52
N GLU A 445 18.75 17.87 -30.00
CA GLU A 445 19.29 18.96 -29.19
C GLU A 445 18.36 20.18 -29.22
N GLY A 446 18.37 20.95 -28.12
CA GLY A 446 17.63 22.20 -27.99
C GLY A 446 16.30 22.09 -27.25
N GLU A 447 16.02 23.08 -26.41
CA GLU A 447 14.82 23.12 -25.55
C GLU A 447 13.51 23.05 -26.33
N GLU A 448 13.45 23.67 -27.52
CA GLU A 448 12.24 23.67 -28.34
C GLU A 448 11.93 22.28 -28.92
N ALA A 449 12.94 21.55 -29.40
CA ALA A 449 12.77 20.19 -29.91
C ALA A 449 12.38 19.22 -28.78
N LEU A 450 12.99 19.40 -27.60
CA LEU A 450 12.66 18.64 -26.40
C LEU A 450 11.22 18.90 -25.94
N ALA A 451 10.78 20.16 -25.89
CA ALA A 451 9.41 20.51 -25.53
C ALA A 451 8.41 19.88 -26.50
N GLN A 452 8.71 19.86 -27.80
CA GLN A 452 7.82 19.25 -28.81
C GLN A 452 7.66 17.73 -28.63
N ILE A 453 8.75 17.00 -28.36
CA ILE A 453 8.67 15.54 -28.15
C ILE A 453 7.94 15.20 -26.84
N LEU A 454 8.13 15.99 -25.79
CA LEU A 454 7.42 15.85 -24.52
C LEU A 454 5.92 16.10 -24.67
N VAL A 455 5.53 17.16 -25.38
CA VAL A 455 4.12 17.48 -25.67
C VAL A 455 3.46 16.38 -26.52
N LYS A 456 4.19 15.83 -27.49
CA LYS A 456 3.72 14.69 -28.30
C LYS A 456 3.47 13.46 -27.43
N ALA A 457 4.45 13.08 -26.60
CA ALA A 457 4.33 11.94 -25.70
C ALA A 457 3.16 12.10 -24.71
N ALA A 458 2.96 13.30 -24.17
CA ALA A 458 1.81 13.61 -23.31
C ALA A 458 0.47 13.46 -24.04
N GLY A 459 0.40 13.86 -25.32
CA GLY A 459 -0.78 13.65 -26.16
C GLY A 459 -1.11 12.17 -26.37
N GLU A 460 -0.10 11.36 -26.70
CA GLU A 460 -0.27 9.90 -26.88
C GLU A 460 -0.73 9.19 -25.59
N VAL A 461 -0.28 9.69 -24.44
CA VAL A 461 -0.75 9.21 -23.12
C VAL A 461 -2.22 9.53 -22.94
N VAL A 462 -2.64 10.75 -23.22
CA VAL A 462 -4.05 11.17 -23.13
C VAL A 462 -4.93 10.32 -24.04
N ASP A 463 -4.50 10.10 -25.29
CA ASP A 463 -5.24 9.30 -26.27
C ASP A 463 -5.45 7.84 -25.83
N LYS A 464 -4.52 7.29 -25.04
CA LYS A 464 -4.64 5.94 -24.46
C LYS A 464 -5.45 5.92 -23.16
N CYS A 465 -5.18 6.88 -22.25
CA CYS A 465 -5.75 6.86 -20.91
C CYS A 465 -7.21 7.32 -20.85
N VAL A 466 -7.64 8.27 -21.70
CA VAL A 466 -9.03 8.75 -21.69
C VAL A 466 -10.02 7.61 -22.00
N PRO A 467 -9.88 6.85 -23.11
CA PRO A 467 -10.80 5.75 -23.40
C PRO A 467 -10.80 4.67 -22.32
N LEU A 468 -9.62 4.38 -21.75
CA LEU A 468 -9.46 3.40 -20.67
C LEU A 468 -10.19 3.84 -19.39
N LEU A 469 -10.05 5.11 -18.99
CA LEU A 469 -10.76 5.66 -17.83
C LEU A 469 -12.27 5.73 -18.07
N GLU A 470 -12.74 6.06 -19.28
CA GLU A 470 -14.17 6.01 -19.61
C GLU A 470 -14.73 4.58 -19.53
N MET A 471 -13.95 3.58 -19.95
CA MET A 471 -14.32 2.17 -19.79
C MET A 471 -14.43 1.79 -18.31
N LEU A 472 -13.41 2.12 -17.49
CA LEU A 472 -13.40 1.86 -16.06
C LEU A 472 -14.55 2.57 -15.32
N GLU A 473 -14.90 3.78 -15.75
CA GLU A 473 -16.05 4.54 -15.23
C GLU A 473 -17.37 3.83 -15.53
N ARG A 474 -17.57 3.37 -16.78
CA ARG A 474 -18.75 2.57 -17.14
C ARG A 474 -18.82 1.25 -16.36
N GLU A 475 -17.72 0.51 -16.26
CA GLU A 475 -17.68 -0.75 -15.52
C GLU A 475 -17.94 -0.54 -14.02
N THR A 476 -17.34 0.48 -13.41
CA THR A 476 -17.56 0.82 -12.01
C THR A 476 -19.04 1.11 -11.78
N ARG A 477 -19.66 1.94 -12.64
CA ARG A 477 -21.09 2.26 -12.56
C ARG A 477 -21.98 1.00 -12.63
N MET A 478 -21.69 0.07 -13.55
CA MET A 478 -22.46 -1.17 -13.68
C MET A 478 -22.31 -2.08 -12.45
N ARG A 479 -21.09 -2.25 -11.94
CA ARG A 479 -20.82 -3.08 -10.75
C ARG A 479 -21.54 -2.52 -9.52
N MET A 480 -21.50 -1.20 -9.30
CA MET A 480 -22.18 -0.56 -8.18
C MET A 480 -23.71 -0.65 -8.29
N ALA A 481 -24.27 -0.58 -9.50
CA ALA A 481 -25.71 -0.78 -9.72
C ALA A 481 -26.15 -2.22 -9.36
N SER A 482 -25.39 -3.24 -9.80
CA SER A 482 -25.69 -4.64 -9.49
C SER A 482 -25.61 -4.99 -7.99
N SER A 483 -24.80 -4.27 -7.22
CA SER A 483 -24.77 -4.41 -5.76
C SER A 483 -25.93 -3.69 -5.05
N GLY A 484 -26.52 -2.66 -5.66
CA GLY A 484 -27.62 -1.88 -5.08
C GLY A 484 -29.01 -2.48 -5.28
N ASP A 485 -29.21 -3.28 -6.34
CA ASP A 485 -30.50 -3.98 -6.56
C ASP A 485 -30.79 -5.02 -5.45
N ILE A 486 -29.75 -5.61 -4.87
CA ILE A 486 -29.86 -6.51 -3.70
C ILE A 486 -30.36 -5.74 -2.45
N ASP A 487 -29.89 -4.50 -2.26
CA ASP A 487 -30.29 -3.65 -1.13
C ASP A 487 -31.73 -3.08 -1.31
N SER A 488 -32.17 -2.87 -2.57
CA SER A 488 -33.48 -2.30 -2.92
C SER A 488 -34.65 -3.23 -2.57
N GLU A 489 -34.50 -4.52 -2.88
CA GLU A 489 -35.51 -5.55 -2.55
C GLU A 489 -35.62 -5.78 -1.03
N GLN A 490 -34.51 -5.67 -0.29
CA GLN A 490 -34.50 -5.81 1.16
C GLN A 490 -35.07 -4.59 1.90
N THR A 491 -34.84 -3.38 1.38
CA THR A 491 -35.39 -2.14 1.96
C THR A 491 -36.91 -2.09 1.80
N GLN A 492 -37.44 -2.47 0.63
CA GLN A 492 -38.89 -2.63 0.44
C GLN A 492 -39.50 -3.71 1.34
N GLY A 493 -38.79 -4.81 1.59
CA GLY A 493 -39.21 -5.85 2.54
C GLY A 493 -39.25 -5.39 4.01
N ARG A 494 -38.47 -4.36 4.38
CA ARG A 494 -38.43 -3.79 5.73
C ARG A 494 -39.50 -2.71 5.93
N GLU A 495 -39.78 -1.91 4.91
CA GLU A 495 -40.87 -0.92 4.94
C GLU A 495 -42.25 -1.60 4.92
N GLN A 496 -42.43 -2.70 4.18
CA GLN A 496 -43.67 -3.49 4.24
C GLN A 496 -43.90 -4.18 5.59
N ARG A 497 -42.83 -4.60 6.29
CA ARG A 497 -42.96 -5.23 7.63
C ARG A 497 -43.12 -4.23 8.77
N GLN A 498 -42.74 -2.96 8.59
CA GLN A 498 -42.99 -1.88 9.56
C GLN A 498 -44.35 -1.18 9.37
N GLY A 499 -45.02 -1.37 8.22
CA GLY A 499 -46.37 -0.85 7.98
C GLY A 499 -47.51 -1.54 8.75
N GLU A 500 -47.28 -2.73 9.31
CA GLU A 500 -48.33 -3.53 9.97
C GLU A 500 -48.25 -3.55 11.52
N ALA A 501 -47.26 -2.90 12.14
CA ALA A 501 -47.15 -2.83 13.59
C ALA A 501 -46.74 -1.41 14.05
N GLY A 502 -47.73 -0.56 14.35
CA GLY A 502 -47.46 0.70 15.06
C GLY A 502 -48.43 1.85 14.83
N ALA A 503 -49.75 1.65 14.95
CA ALA A 503 -50.65 2.77 15.20
C ALA A 503 -50.51 3.19 16.68
N GLY A 504 -49.69 4.21 16.96
CA GLY A 504 -49.49 4.70 18.33
C GLY A 504 -48.72 6.03 18.39
N MET A 505 -49.49 7.13 18.45
CA MET A 505 -49.15 8.48 18.93
C MET A 505 -47.69 8.97 18.81
N VAL A 506 -47.43 9.74 17.75
CA VAL A 506 -46.27 10.64 17.66
C VAL A 506 -46.66 12.01 18.22
N SER A 507 -46.07 12.39 19.35
CA SER A 507 -46.06 13.78 19.81
C SER A 507 -45.04 14.57 19.01
N GLN A 508 -45.53 15.54 18.22
CA GLN A 508 -44.71 16.57 17.58
C GLN A 508 -44.02 17.44 18.64
N GLN A 509 -42.69 17.41 18.67
CA GLN A 509 -41.91 18.58 19.07
C GLN A 509 -41.10 19.03 17.87
N GLN A 510 -41.53 20.16 17.31
CA GLN A 510 -40.80 20.97 16.35
C GLN A 510 -39.53 21.49 17.02
N TYR A 511 -38.38 21.12 16.49
CA TYR A 511 -37.20 22.00 16.54
C TYR A 511 -37.05 22.63 15.16
N GLU A 512 -37.23 23.94 15.15
CA GLU A 512 -37.11 24.81 13.99
C GLU A 512 -35.68 24.74 13.43
N ALA A 513 -35.61 24.50 12.12
CA ALA A 513 -34.41 24.64 11.34
C ALA A 513 -34.06 26.13 11.27
N ASP A 514 -32.92 26.51 11.84
CA ASP A 514 -32.28 27.78 11.52
C ASP A 514 -31.03 27.52 10.68
N GLY A 515 -30.96 28.24 9.56
CA GLY A 515 -30.06 27.99 8.46
C GLY A 515 -28.64 28.46 8.75
N SER A 516 -27.70 27.53 8.68
CA SER A 516 -26.34 27.76 8.18
C SER A 516 -25.70 26.39 8.01
N ALA A 517 -26.01 25.72 6.90
CA ALA A 517 -25.23 24.57 6.48
C ALA A 517 -23.86 25.09 6.02
N ILE A 518 -22.98 25.33 6.99
CA ILE A 518 -21.54 25.37 6.75
C ILE A 518 -21.21 23.97 6.24
N THR A 519 -21.04 23.85 4.93
CA THR A 519 -20.40 22.72 4.30
C THR A 519 -18.96 22.69 4.82
N HIS A 520 -18.76 22.13 6.02
CA HIS A 520 -17.47 21.55 6.35
C HIS A 520 -17.28 20.43 5.34
N GLU A 521 -16.54 20.73 4.28
CA GLU A 521 -15.83 19.73 3.50
C GLU A 521 -15.19 18.79 4.51
N SER A 522 -15.81 17.62 4.71
CA SER A 522 -15.20 16.57 5.51
C SER A 522 -13.99 16.13 4.71
N GLU A 523 -12.84 16.69 5.06
CA GLU A 523 -11.53 16.21 4.66
C GLU A 523 -11.52 14.71 4.94
N SER A 524 -11.77 13.92 3.90
CA SER A 524 -11.59 12.48 3.99
C SER A 524 -10.13 12.22 4.40
N ALA A 525 -9.88 11.13 5.13
CA ALA A 525 -8.52 10.65 5.39
C ALA A 525 -7.73 10.30 4.10
N LEU A 526 -8.31 10.51 2.91
CA LEU A 526 -7.68 10.51 1.59
C LEU A 526 -7.27 11.92 1.11
N GLY A 527 -7.33 12.92 1.99
CA GLY A 527 -7.21 14.36 1.70
C GLY A 527 -5.79 14.93 1.74
N ILE A 528 -4.75 14.16 2.10
CA ILE A 528 -3.36 14.66 2.07
C ILE A 528 -2.78 14.58 0.65
N MET A 529 -3.49 15.23 -0.28
CA MET A 529 -3.13 15.34 -1.70
C MET A 529 -3.02 16.82 -2.14
N GLY A 530 -3.04 17.76 -1.17
CA GLY A 530 -3.08 19.21 -1.43
C GLY A 530 -1.83 19.79 -2.11
N TYR A 531 -0.64 19.32 -1.75
CA TYR A 531 0.61 19.77 -2.40
C TYR A 531 0.82 19.16 -3.80
N TRP A 532 0.22 17.99 -4.03
CA TRP A 532 0.33 17.20 -5.27
C TRP A 532 -0.56 17.68 -6.41
N ASP A 533 -1.59 18.47 -6.08
CA ASP A 533 -2.50 19.08 -7.05
C ASP A 533 -1.95 20.40 -7.60
N MET A 534 -1.13 21.14 -6.85
CA MET A 534 -0.72 22.49 -7.22
C MET A 534 0.35 22.54 -8.34
N LEU A 535 1.35 21.65 -8.33
CA LEU A 535 2.49 21.69 -9.28
C LEU A 535 2.22 21.07 -10.65
N MET A 536 1.24 20.15 -10.76
CA MET A 536 0.87 19.52 -12.04
C MET A 536 -0.31 20.22 -12.74
N LEU A 537 -0.93 21.21 -12.08
CA LEU A 537 -2.02 22.00 -12.64
C LEU A 537 -1.53 23.21 -13.45
N ASP A 538 -0.27 23.63 -13.30
CA ASP A 538 0.34 24.66 -14.15
C ASP A 538 0.93 24.07 -15.44
N ALA A 539 0.01 23.53 -16.24
CA ALA A 539 0.21 23.21 -17.66
C ALA A 539 0.76 24.38 -18.50
N GLN A 540 0.72 25.61 -17.98
CA GLN A 540 1.24 26.81 -18.63
C GLN A 540 2.78 26.91 -18.60
N HIS A 541 3.44 26.07 -17.80
CA HIS A 541 4.89 26.04 -17.62
C HIS A 541 5.56 24.77 -18.17
N ILE A 542 4.95 24.04 -19.11
CA ILE A 542 5.61 22.90 -19.79
C ILE A 542 6.94 23.29 -20.47
N SER A 543 7.10 24.56 -20.85
CA SER A 543 8.37 25.12 -21.32
C SER A 543 9.49 25.06 -20.28
N ASP A 544 9.16 25.11 -18.99
CA ASP A 544 10.12 25.14 -17.88
C ASP A 544 10.62 23.72 -17.52
N PHE A 545 9.96 22.68 -18.05
CA PHE A 545 10.43 21.27 -17.99
C PHE A 545 11.68 21.01 -18.83
N GLY A 546 12.20 22.01 -19.56
CA GLY A 546 13.50 21.96 -20.22
C GLY A 546 14.66 21.62 -19.25
N SER A 547 14.46 21.88 -17.96
CA SER A 547 15.34 21.41 -16.88
C SER A 547 14.61 20.35 -16.02
N ILE A 548 14.94 19.07 -16.23
CA ILE A 548 14.44 17.93 -15.42
C ILE A 548 14.72 18.06 -13.91
N ALA A 549 15.51 19.06 -13.49
CA ALA A 549 15.72 19.37 -12.09
C ALA A 549 14.40 19.51 -11.33
N GLU A 550 13.32 20.04 -11.91
CA GLU A 550 12.03 20.20 -11.22
C GLU A 550 11.24 18.89 -11.03
N PRO A 551 11.04 18.03 -12.05
CA PRO A 551 10.44 16.70 -11.86
C PRO A 551 11.26 15.75 -10.97
N MET A 552 12.60 15.84 -11.01
CA MET A 552 13.45 15.09 -10.09
C MET A 552 13.40 15.66 -8.66
N ASN A 553 13.49 16.99 -8.49
CA ASN A 553 13.30 17.65 -7.20
C ASN A 553 11.88 17.37 -6.64
N TRP A 554 10.89 17.17 -7.51
CA TRP A 554 9.53 16.71 -7.18
C TRP A 554 9.48 15.24 -6.72
N ALA A 555 10.18 14.32 -7.40
CA ALA A 555 10.36 12.94 -6.94
C ALA A 555 11.12 12.87 -5.59
N PHE A 556 12.04 13.81 -5.36
CA PHE A 556 12.78 13.97 -4.11
C PHE A 556 11.93 14.63 -2.99
N ILE A 557 11.06 15.59 -3.31
CA ILE A 557 10.15 16.23 -2.35
C ILE A 557 9.12 15.21 -1.86
N GLY A 558 8.57 14.38 -2.75
CA GLY A 558 7.68 13.26 -2.41
C GLY A 558 8.30 12.20 -1.50
N ALA A 559 9.62 12.01 -1.61
CA ALA A 559 10.38 11.14 -0.74
C ALA A 559 10.65 11.73 0.65
N THR A 560 10.69 13.07 0.74
CA THR A 560 10.88 13.80 2.00
C THR A 560 9.58 14.27 2.65
N SER A 561 8.46 14.27 1.92
CA SER A 561 7.13 14.56 2.47
C SER A 561 6.58 13.33 3.20
N PHE A 562 7.18 13.03 4.34
CA PHE A 562 6.56 12.31 5.46
C PHE A 562 5.50 13.20 6.15
N SER A 563 4.77 14.03 5.40
CA SER A 563 3.76 14.91 5.99
C SER A 563 2.45 14.14 6.16
N ALA A 564 2.23 13.70 7.39
CA ALA A 564 0.96 13.47 8.07
C ALA A 564 -0.13 12.68 7.30
N GLY A 565 -0.38 11.44 7.73
CA GLY A 565 -1.73 10.85 7.61
C GLY A 565 -1.86 9.62 6.73
N GLY A 566 -1.08 8.59 7.02
CA GLY A 566 -1.51 7.20 6.93
C GLY A 566 -0.87 6.49 8.13
N PRO A 567 -1.59 5.64 8.89
CA PRO A 567 -0.98 4.97 10.02
C PRO A 567 0.24 4.18 9.52
N PHE A 568 1.38 4.38 10.17
CA PHE A 568 2.43 3.37 10.17
C PHE A 568 1.74 2.07 10.59
N ILE A 569 1.61 1.12 9.66
CA ILE A 569 1.11 -0.20 9.99
C ILE A 569 2.18 -0.82 10.89
N TRP A 570 1.85 -0.82 12.19
CA TRP A 570 2.49 -1.62 13.22
C TRP A 570 2.46 -3.09 12.83
#